data_AF-A0A382FC60-F1
#
_entry.id   AF-A0A382FC60-F1
#
_cell.length_a   1.000
_cell.length_b   1.000
_cell.length_c   1.000
_cell.angle_alpha   90.00
_cell.angle_beta   90.00
_cell.angle_gamma   90.00
#
_symmetry.space_group_name_H-M   'P 1'
#
loop_
_entity.id
_entity.type
_entity.pdbx_description
1 polymer ?
#
loop_
_entity_poly.entity_id
_entity_poly.type
_entity_poly.pdbx_seq_one_letter_code
_entity_poly.pdbx_strand_id
1 'polypeptide(L)'
;VEEQLQAILAETESALASVEARSQLDQVKASILGGNGKLTVLMKGIASVPKEERPAFGQAVNKTKKQIENLLAQTAASLDHAE
;
A
#
# COMPACT_ATOMS: atom_id res chain seq x y z
N VAL A 1 -0.79 -2.92 -14.74
CA VAL A 1 -0.14 -3.17 -13.43
C VAL A 1 0.40 -1.89 -12.83
N GLU A 2 1.26 -1.15 -13.55
CA GLU A 2 1.78 0.14 -13.08
C GLU A 2 0.66 1.10 -12.70
N GLU A 3 -0.36 1.25 -13.56
CA GLU A 3 -1.53 2.09 -13.25
C GLU A 3 -2.28 1.63 -11.99
N GLN A 4 -2.42 0.32 -11.76
CA GLN A 4 -3.06 -0.21 -10.55
C GLN A 4 -2.23 0.08 -9.30
N LEU A 5 -0.90 -0.05 -9.39
CA LEU A 5 0.01 0.29 -8.30
C LEU A 5 -0.04 1.78 -7.96
N GLN A 6 -0.04 2.64 -8.98
CA GLN A 6 -0.19 4.08 -8.79
C GLN A 6 -1.55 4.45 -8.20
N ALA A 7 -2.64 3.80 -8.64
CA ALA A 7 -3.96 4.01 -8.06
C ALA A 7 -4.02 3.61 -6.57
N ILE A 8 -3.41 2.47 -6.21
CA ILE A 8 -3.32 2.03 -4.81
C ILE A 8 -2.50 3.03 -3.98
N LEU A 9 -1.38 3.53 -4.53
CA LEU A 9 -0.55 4.53 -3.86
C LEU A 9 -1.34 5.83 -3.61
N ALA A 10 -1.94 6.39 -4.65
CA ALA A 10 -2.70 7.63 -4.56
C ALA A 10 -3.89 7.53 -3.61
N GLU A 11 -4.60 6.39 -3.62
CA GLU A 11 -5.68 6.14 -2.67
C GLU A 11 -5.15 6.05 -1.23
N THR A 12 -4.00 5.41 -1.03
CA THR A 12 -3.35 5.33 0.29
C THR A 12 -2.99 6.73 0.79
N GLU A 13 -2.38 7.56 -0.06
CA GLU A 13 -2.03 8.95 0.27
C GLU A 13 -3.27 9.76 0.64
N SER A 14 -4.33 9.67 -0.15
CA SER A 14 -5.59 10.35 0.13
C SER A 14 -6.26 9.86 1.41
N ALA A 15 -6.21 8.56 1.69
CA ALA A 15 -6.77 7.99 2.91
C ALA A 15 -5.98 8.47 4.12
N LEU A 16 -4.64 8.47 4.05
CA LEU A 16 -3.76 8.94 5.13
C LEU A 16 -3.91 10.43 5.42
N ALA A 17 -4.24 11.26 4.42
CA ALA A 17 -4.52 12.67 4.64
C ALA A 17 -5.75 12.92 5.53
N SER A 18 -6.67 11.95 5.65
CA SER A 18 -7.87 12.01 6.51
C SER A 18 -7.71 11.21 7.80
N VAL A 19 -6.52 10.68 8.09
CA VAL A 19 -6.26 9.90 9.30
C VAL A 19 -5.91 10.86 10.44
N GLU A 20 -6.75 10.87 11.47
CA GLU A 20 -6.58 11.68 12.68
C GLU A 20 -6.38 10.81 13.93
N ALA A 21 -6.61 9.50 13.82
CA ALA A 21 -6.47 8.55 14.91
C ALA A 21 -5.77 7.27 14.48
N ARG A 22 -5.11 6.62 15.45
CA ARG A 22 -4.37 5.37 15.22
C ARG A 22 -5.27 4.27 14.65
N SER A 23 -6.52 4.16 15.10
CA SER A 23 -7.46 3.18 14.54
C SER A 23 -7.72 3.37 13.05
N GLN A 24 -7.79 4.61 12.55
CA GLN A 24 -7.99 4.87 11.13
C GLN A 24 -6.74 4.48 10.33
N LEU A 25 -5.54 4.77 10.87
CA LEU A 25 -4.28 4.34 10.25
C LEU A 25 -4.22 2.83 10.08
N ASP A 26 -4.58 2.08 11.12
CA ASP A 26 -4.60 0.62 11.10
C ASP A 26 -5.66 0.08 10.12
N GLN A 27 -6.81 0.75 9.95
CA GLN A 27 -7.79 0.42 8.92
C GLN A 27 -7.24 0.62 7.50
N VAL A 28 -6.57 1.74 7.23
CA VAL A 28 -5.93 2.00 5.92
C VAL A 28 -4.88 0.92 5.63
N LYS A 29 -4.01 0.63 6.61
CA LYS A 29 -3.02 -0.44 6.51
C LYS A 29 -3.66 -1.79 6.18
N ALA A 30 -4.74 -2.17 6.86
CA ALA A 30 -5.44 -3.42 6.61
C ALA A 30 -6.08 -3.47 5.21
N SER A 31 -6.68 -2.37 4.75
CA SER A 31 -7.32 -2.26 3.43
C SER A 31 -6.32 -2.38 2.27
N ILE A 32 -5.07 -1.98 2.48
CA ILE A 32 -4.05 -1.96 1.43
C ILE A 32 -3.09 -3.15 1.53
N LEU A 33 -2.50 -3.38 2.70
CA LEU A 33 -1.47 -4.40 2.96
C LEU A 33 -1.99 -5.65 3.68
N GLY A 34 -3.23 -5.66 4.14
CA GLY A 34 -3.81 -6.80 4.86
C GLY A 34 -3.96 -8.05 3.99
N GLY A 35 -4.43 -9.16 4.59
CA GLY A 35 -4.59 -10.44 3.89
C GLY A 35 -5.55 -10.40 2.68
N ASN A 36 -6.50 -9.46 2.70
CA ASN A 36 -7.40 -9.13 1.59
C ASN A 36 -7.17 -7.72 1.05
N GLY A 37 -6.03 -7.12 1.39
CA GLY A 37 -5.71 -5.77 0.96
C GLY A 37 -5.46 -5.69 -0.54
N LYS A 38 -5.66 -4.50 -1.11
CA LYS A 38 -5.54 -4.26 -2.56
C LYS A 38 -4.20 -4.73 -3.12
N LEU A 39 -3.10 -4.49 -2.40
CA LEU A 39 -1.77 -4.90 -2.83
C LEU A 39 -1.60 -6.43 -2.78
N THR A 40 -2.16 -7.08 -1.76
CA THR A 40 -2.14 -8.55 -1.63
C THR A 40 -2.98 -9.23 -2.72
N VAL A 41 -4.13 -8.65 -3.07
CA VAL A 41 -4.96 -9.13 -4.19
C VAL A 41 -4.21 -8.98 -5.52
N LEU A 42 -3.53 -7.85 -5.73
CA LEU A 42 -2.70 -7.62 -6.90
C LEU A 42 -1.55 -8.65 -6.99
N MET A 43 -0.88 -8.95 -5.87
CA MET A 43 0.14 -10.00 -5.80
C MET A 43 -0.40 -11.39 -6.18
N LYS A 44 -1.61 -11.74 -5.75
CA LYS A 44 -2.24 -13.01 -6.15
C LYS A 44 -2.49 -13.07 -7.66
N GLY A 45 -2.76 -11.92 -8.29
CA GLY A 45 -2.90 -11.78 -9.74
C GLY A 45 -1.61 -12.07 -10.54
N ILE A 46 -0.44 -12.11 -9.90
CA ILE A 46 0.86 -12.37 -10.57
C ILE A 46 0.89 -13.73 -11.28
N ALA A 47 0.06 -14.69 -10.85
CA ALA A 47 -0.03 -16.00 -11.50
C ALA A 47 -0.45 -15.89 -12.98
N SER A 48 -1.21 -14.85 -13.33
CA SER A 48 -1.63 -14.57 -14.70
C SER A 48 -0.60 -13.77 -15.52
N VAL A 49 0.49 -13.30 -14.89
CA VAL A 49 1.54 -12.53 -15.56
C VAL A 49 2.54 -13.48 -16.24
N PRO A 50 2.95 -13.21 -17.49
CA PRO A 50 3.94 -14.02 -18.20
C PRO A 50 5.28 -14.02 -17.45
N LYS A 51 6.00 -15.15 -17.51
CA LYS A 51 7.22 -15.41 -16.71
C LYS A 51 8.28 -14.32 -16.86
N GLU A 52 8.38 -13.73 -18.04
CA GLU A 52 9.34 -12.68 -18.38
C GLU A 52 9.03 -11.35 -17.67
N GLU A 53 7.75 -11.06 -17.41
CA GLU A 53 7.32 -9.82 -16.75
C GLU A 53 7.17 -9.96 -15.23
N ARG A 54 7.12 -11.19 -14.70
CA ARG A 54 7.07 -11.46 -13.25
C ARG A 54 8.15 -10.75 -12.43
N PRO A 55 9.44 -10.73 -12.82
CA PRO A 55 10.46 -10.01 -12.05
C PRO A 55 10.24 -8.49 -12.03
N ALA A 56 9.81 -7.89 -13.14
CA ALA A 56 9.49 -6.46 -13.19
C ALA A 56 8.24 -6.15 -12.35
N PHE A 57 7.20 -6.97 -12.47
CA PHE A 57 5.99 -6.89 -11.65
C PHE A 57 6.30 -6.98 -10.16
N GLY A 58 7.07 -7.99 -9.75
CA GLY A 58 7.45 -8.19 -8.34
C GLY A 58 8.24 -7.02 -7.79
N GLN A 59 9.16 -6.45 -8.57
CA GLN A 59 9.89 -5.23 -8.19
C GLN A 59 8.96 -4.03 -8.04
N ALA A 60 8.05 -3.80 -8.99
CA ALA A 60 7.11 -2.70 -8.93
C ALA A 60 6.20 -2.80 -7.70
N VAL A 61 5.62 -3.97 -7.45
CA VAL A 61 4.80 -4.22 -6.26
C VAL A 61 5.59 -3.99 -4.98
N ASN A 62 6.81 -4.53 -4.89
CA ASN A 62 7.62 -4.39 -3.68
C ASN A 62 8.07 -2.93 -3.44
N LYS A 63 8.29 -2.16 -4.52
CA LYS A 63 8.58 -0.73 -4.45
C LYS A 63 7.37 0.03 -3.90
N THR A 64 6.19 -0.19 -4.47
CA THR A 64 4.94 0.43 -3.99
C THR A 64 4.64 0.02 -2.55
N LYS A 65 4.86 -1.25 -2.18
CA LYS A 65 4.74 -1.74 -0.81
C LYS A 65 5.58 -0.91 0.16
N LYS A 66 6.88 -0.75 -0.13
CA LYS A 66 7.79 0.04 0.70
C LYS A 66 7.37 1.51 0.80
N GLN A 67 6.87 2.10 -0.28
CA GLN A 67 6.36 3.47 -0.25
C GLN A 67 5.15 3.59 0.69
N ILE A 68 4.19 2.67 0.59
CA ILE A 68 3.02 2.62 1.48
C ILE A 68 3.45 2.42 2.94
N GLU A 69 4.35 1.47 3.20
CA GLU A 69 4.87 1.23 4.55
C GLU A 69 5.53 2.49 5.14
N ASN A 70 6.28 3.22 4.32
CA ASN A 70 6.91 4.49 4.74
C ASN A 70 5.88 5.61 4.98
N LEU A 71 4.84 5.72 4.16
CA LEU A 71 3.76 6.69 4.37
C LEU A 71 3.01 6.38 5.68
N LEU A 72 2.66 5.11 5.90
CA LEU A 72 2.01 4.66 7.13
C LEU A 72 2.88 4.94 8.37
N ALA A 73 4.18 4.70 8.28
CA ALA A 73 5.12 4.97 9.36
C ALA A 73 5.28 6.48 9.65
N GLN A 74 5.26 7.32 8.62
CA GLN A 74 5.29 8.77 8.78
C GLN A 74 4.01 9.29 9.45
N THR A 75 2.83 8.87 8.96
CA THR A 75 1.54 9.23 9.58
C THR A 75 1.46 8.72 11.01
N ALA A 76 1.92 7.50 11.27
CA ALA A 76 2.04 6.95 12.63
C ALA A 76 2.83 7.86 13.56
N ALA A 77 4.04 8.27 13.14
CA ALA A 77 4.89 9.13 13.93
C ALA A 77 4.26 10.52 14.14
N SER A 78 3.59 11.07 13.13
CA SER A 78 2.87 12.34 13.25
C SER A 78 1.73 12.27 14.27
N LEU A 79 1.02 11.14 14.35
CA LEU A 79 -0.04 10.94 15.35
C LEU A 79 0.53 10.81 16.77
N ASP A 80 1.63 10.07 16.95
CA ASP A 80 2.31 9.90 18.25
C ASP A 80 2.90 11.22 18.78
N HIS A 81 3.40 12.07 17.88
CA HIS A 81 3.96 13.38 18.23
C HIS A 81 2.92 14.49 18.42
N ALA A 82 1.65 14.22 18.07
CA ALA A 82 0.55 15.17 18.24
C ALA A 82 -0.12 15.09 19.63
N GLU A 83 0.38 14.22 20.53
CA GLU A 83 -0.02 14.14 21.95
C GLU A 83 0.76 15.11 22.86
#